data_AF-A0A920BPM2-F1
#
_entry.id   AF-A0A920BPM2-F1
#
_cell.length_a   1.000
_cell.length_b   1.000
_cell.length_c   1.000
_cell.angle_alpha   90.00
_cell.angle_beta   90.00
_cell.angle_gamma   90.00
#
_symmetry.space_group_name_H-M   'P 1'
#
loop_
_entity.id
_entity.type
_entity.pdbx_description
1 polymer ?
#
loop_
_entity_poly.entity_id
_entity_poly.type
_entity_poly.pdbx_seq_one_letter_code
_entity_poly.pdbx_strand_id
1 'polypeptide(L)'
;MDQNFVCPYHGWTYGRDGALTVVPDENRFSQGIDCDKQSLIPVRTEIWAGLVWICMDEDAPSFDDTSARLRNRLPLIDLRIWF
;
A
#
# COMPACT_ATOMS: atom_id res chain seq x y z
N MET A 1 17.13 -3.00 11.84
CA MET A 1 17.22 -3.39 10.43
C MET A 1 15.87 -3.09 9.84
N ASP A 2 15.75 -2.00 9.10
CA ASP A 2 14.52 -1.70 8.39
C ASP A 2 14.36 -2.75 7.27
N GLN A 3 13.29 -3.54 7.36
CA GLN A 3 13.05 -4.64 6.44
C GLN A 3 12.50 -4.08 5.14
N ASN A 4 13.36 -3.96 4.13
CA ASN A 4 12.97 -3.66 2.75
C ASN A 4 12.52 -4.94 2.04
N PHE A 5 11.69 -4.79 1.00
CA PHE A 5 11.25 -5.90 0.17
C PHE A 5 12.17 -6.05 -1.03
N VAL A 6 12.81 -7.21 -1.17
CA VAL A 6 13.72 -7.49 -2.30
C VAL A 6 13.05 -8.47 -3.27
N CYS A 7 12.90 -8.07 -4.52
CA CYS A 7 12.41 -8.94 -5.58
C CYS A 7 13.41 -10.08 -5.83
N PRO A 8 13.01 -11.36 -5.74
CA PRO A 8 13.92 -12.50 -5.87
C PRO A 8 14.41 -12.73 -7.31
N TYR A 9 13.79 -12.06 -8.30
CA TYR A 9 14.18 -12.24 -9.69
C TYR A 9 15.40 -11.38 -10.05
N HIS A 10 15.28 -10.06 -9.91
CA HIS A 10 16.32 -9.12 -10.35
C HIS A 10 16.89 -8.26 -9.23
N GLY A 11 16.51 -8.49 -7.98
CA GLY A 11 17.06 -7.77 -6.82
C GLY A 11 16.60 -6.33 -6.67
N TRP A 12 15.54 -5.91 -7.37
CA TRP A 12 14.92 -4.60 -7.13
C TRP A 12 14.43 -4.53 -5.68
N THR A 13 14.77 -3.45 -5.00
CA THR A 13 14.48 -3.28 -3.57
C THR A 13 13.49 -2.15 -3.36
N TYR A 14 12.42 -2.45 -2.63
CA TYR A 14 11.35 -1.52 -2.32
C TYR A 14 11.33 -1.18 -0.83
N GLY A 15 11.10 0.10 -0.54
CA GLY A 15 10.79 0.56 0.81
C GLY A 15 9.43 0.05 1.28
N ARG A 16 9.13 0.25 2.57
CA ARG A 16 7.81 -0.13 3.15
C ARG A 16 6.66 0.74 2.67
N ASP A 17 6.97 1.90 2.11
CA ASP A 17 6.06 2.81 1.41
C ASP A 17 5.86 2.42 -0.06
N GLY A 18 6.55 1.40 -0.56
CA GLY A 18 6.48 0.92 -1.94
C GLY A 18 7.44 1.63 -2.90
N ALA A 19 8.22 2.61 -2.45
CA ALA A 19 9.18 3.30 -3.29
C ALA A 19 10.28 2.34 -3.78
N LEU A 20 10.61 2.36 -5.07
CA LEU A 20 11.76 1.64 -5.60
C LEU A 20 13.04 2.37 -5.18
N THR A 21 13.81 1.74 -4.29
CA THR A 21 14.99 2.35 -3.65
C THR A 21 16.32 1.84 -4.20
N VAL A 22 16.34 0.64 -4.80
CA VAL A 22 17.55 0.05 -5.40
C VAL A 22 17.20 -0.66 -6.69
N VAL A 23 17.97 -0.36 -7.73
CA VAL A 23 17.99 -1.05 -9.02
C VAL A 23 19.41 -1.58 -9.24
N PRO A 24 19.65 -2.90 -9.21
CA PRO A 24 20.96 -3.45 -9.52
C PRO A 24 21.41 -3.07 -10.94
N ASP A 25 22.69 -2.72 -11.09
CA ASP A 25 23.29 -2.27 -12.35
C ASP A 25 22.50 -1.12 -13.04
N GLU A 26 21.94 -0.18 -12.26
CA GLU A 26 21.14 0.97 -12.76
C GLU A 26 21.80 1.72 -13.92
N ASN A 27 23.12 1.87 -13.89
CA ASN A 27 23.90 2.54 -14.94
C ASN A 27 23.89 1.83 -16.31
N ARG A 28 23.40 0.58 -16.39
CA ARG A 28 23.26 -0.16 -17.65
C ARG A 28 21.96 0.12 -18.39
N PHE A 29 21.00 0.79 -17.76
CA PHE A 29 19.78 1.24 -18.43
C PHE A 29 20.11 2.44 -19.32
N SER A 30 20.17 2.22 -20.64
CA SER A 30 20.65 3.22 -21.61
C SER A 30 19.84 4.51 -21.67
N GLN A 31 18.58 4.47 -21.22
CA GLN A 31 17.67 5.62 -21.14
C GLN A 31 17.54 6.16 -19.70
N GLY A 32 18.33 5.62 -18.77
CA GLY A 32 18.07 5.76 -17.33
C GLY A 32 16.87 4.94 -16.87
N ILE A 33 16.61 4.98 -15.57
CA ILE A 33 15.40 4.42 -14.97
C ILE A 33 14.73 5.50 -14.11
N ASP A 34 13.41 5.58 -14.22
CA ASP A 34 12.59 6.48 -13.42
C ASP A 34 12.01 5.67 -12.26
N CYS A 35 12.69 5.69 -11.12
CA CYS A 35 12.33 4.87 -9.96
C CYS A 35 10.92 5.22 -9.41
N ASP A 36 10.48 6.47 -9.54
CA ASP A 36 9.14 6.87 -9.11
C ASP A 36 8.07 6.16 -9.95
N LYS A 37 8.27 6.07 -11.27
CA LYS A 37 7.36 5.32 -12.17
C LYS A 37 7.44 3.80 -12.03
N GLN A 38 8.51 3.28 -11.44
CA GLN A 38 8.75 1.84 -11.26
C GLN A 38 8.50 1.36 -9.83
N SER A 39 8.05 2.26 -8.95
CA SER A 39 7.62 1.95 -7.60
C SER A 39 6.34 1.10 -7.59
N LEU A 40 6.04 0.47 -6.45
CA LEU A 40 4.82 -0.33 -6.31
C LEU A 40 3.58 0.57 -6.46
N ILE A 41 2.54 0.03 -7.09
CA ILE A 41 1.27 0.75 -7.27
C ILE A 41 0.62 0.91 -5.88
N PRO A 42 0.35 2.14 -5.41
CA PRO A 42 -0.32 2.35 -4.14
C PRO A 42 -1.77 1.87 -4.21
N VAL A 43 -2.26 1.27 -3.13
CA VAL A 43 -3.66 0.86 -2.97
C VAL A 43 -4.29 1.75 -1.91
N ARG A 44 -5.51 2.26 -2.15
CA ARG A 44 -6.22 3.05 -1.14
C ARG A 44 -6.52 2.15 0.06
N THR A 45 -6.17 2.60 1.26
CA THR A 45 -6.36 1.84 2.50
C THR A 45 -7.01 2.68 3.58
N GLU A 46 -7.81 2.04 4.41
CA GLU A 46 -8.50 2.66 5.55
C GLU A 46 -8.51 1.73 6.74
N ILE A 47 -8.44 2.28 7.96
CA ILE A 47 -8.48 1.47 9.18
C ILE A 47 -9.74 1.79 9.97
N TRP A 48 -10.66 0.83 10.02
CA TRP A 48 -11.92 0.97 10.74
C TRP A 48 -12.30 -0.33 11.44
N ALA A 49 -12.86 -0.21 12.65
CA ALA A 49 -13.26 -1.34 13.50
C ALA A 49 -12.13 -2.36 13.78
N GLY A 50 -10.87 -1.90 13.80
CA GLY A 50 -9.69 -2.76 13.96
C GLY A 50 -9.31 -3.59 12.72
N LEU A 51 -9.97 -3.35 11.57
CA LEU A 51 -9.68 -3.99 10.29
C LEU A 51 -8.96 -3.01 9.35
N VAL A 52 -8.12 -3.56 8.49
CA VAL A 52 -7.54 -2.83 7.35
C VAL A 52 -8.38 -3.13 6.12
N TRP A 53 -8.96 -2.08 5.55
CA TRP A 53 -9.76 -2.13 4.33
C TRP A 53 -8.90 -1.68 3.15
N ILE A 54 -9.08 -2.32 2.00
CA ILE A 54 -8.39 -1.97 0.76
C ILE A 54 -9.40 -1.68 -0.36
N CYS A 55 -9.09 -0.73 -1.22
CA CYS A 55 -9.85 -0.43 -2.43
C CYS A 55 -8.89 -0.30 -3.61
N MET A 56 -9.06 -1.17 -4.61
CA MET A 56 -8.25 -1.19 -5.85
C MET A 56 -8.81 -0.29 -6.95
N ASP A 57 -10.03 0.24 -6.77
CA ASP A 57 -10.68 1.14 -7.70
C ASP A 57 -10.40 2.59 -7.26
N GLU A 58 -9.71 3.36 -8.09
CA GLU A 58 -9.38 4.76 -7.82
C GLU A 58 -10.60 5.68 -7.91
N ASP A 59 -11.58 5.32 -8.73
CA ASP A 59 -12.79 6.09 -8.99
C ASP A 59 -13.94 5.73 -8.01
N ALA A 60 -13.76 4.70 -7.19
CA ALA A 60 -14.75 4.33 -6.18
C ALA A 60 -14.93 5.45 -5.13
N PRO A 61 -16.17 5.63 -4.60
CA PRO A 61 -16.43 6.58 -3.53
C PRO A 61 -15.54 6.36 -2.29
N SER A 62 -15.51 7.34 -1.39
CA SER A 62 -14.71 7.23 -0.17
C SER A 62 -15.14 6.01 0.67
N PHE A 63 -14.23 5.52 1.52
CA PHE A 63 -14.58 4.46 2.46
C PHE A 63 -15.72 4.89 3.39
N ASP A 64 -15.80 6.15 3.79
CA ASP A 64 -16.89 6.65 4.63
C ASP A 64 -18.24 6.60 3.92
N ASP A 65 -18.30 6.95 2.63
CA ASP A 65 -19.53 6.83 1.83
C ASP A 65 -19.96 5.37 1.67
N THR A 66 -19.02 4.49 1.35
CA THR A 66 -19.31 3.07 1.11
C THR A 66 -19.63 2.31 2.40
N SER A 67 -19.01 2.69 3.53
CA SER A 67 -19.19 2.04 4.84
C SER A 67 -20.34 2.62 5.67
N ALA A 68 -20.98 3.72 5.24
CA ALA A 68 -21.99 4.44 6.02
C ALA A 68 -23.08 3.52 6.61
N ARG A 69 -23.57 2.54 5.85
CA ARG A 69 -24.58 1.57 6.32
C ARG A 69 -24.07 0.67 7.45
N LEU A 70 -22.81 0.24 7.38
CA LEU A 70 -22.18 -0.58 8.41
C LEU A 70 -21.86 0.26 9.64
N ARG A 71 -21.31 1.46 9.45
CA ARG A 71 -20.95 2.40 10.50
C ARG A 71 -22.16 2.81 11.34
N ASN A 72 -23.33 3.00 10.72
CA ASN A 72 -24.58 3.31 11.43
C ASN A 72 -25.14 2.13 12.25
N ARG A 73 -24.75 0.89 11.95
CA ARG A 73 -25.25 -0.32 12.62
C ARG A 73 -24.29 -0.87 13.67
N LEU A 74 -23.03 -0.47 13.63
CA LEU A 74 -21.95 -1.00 14.47
C LEU A 74 -21.21 0.13 15.19
N PRO A 75 -21.85 0.84 16.13
CA PRO A 75 -21.18 1.93 16.86
C PRO A 75 -20.08 1.44 17.82
N LEU A 76 -19.98 0.12 18.08
CA LEU A 76 -19.17 -0.44 19.19
C LEU A 76 -18.31 -1.66 18.83
N ILE A 77 -18.20 -2.05 17.55
CA ILE A 77 -17.18 -3.05 17.17
C ILE A 77 -15.88 -2.30 16.93
N ASP A 78 -15.08 -2.21 17.98
CA ASP A 78 -13.66 -1.94 17.86
C ASP A 78 -12.94 -3.25 18.18
N LEU A 79 -12.29 -3.89 17.21
CA LEU A 79 -11.51 -5.10 17.49
C LEU A 79 -10.19 -4.78 18.21
N ARG A 80 -9.82 -3.51 18.34
CA ARG A 80 -8.63 -3.07 19.07
C ARG A 80 -8.79 -3.16 20.59
N ILE A 81 -10.01 -3.20 21.14
CA ILE A 81 -10.23 -3.38 22.60
C ILE A 81 -10.00 -4.82 23.07
N TRP A 82 -9.65 -5.75 22.18
CA TRP A 82 -9.34 -7.15 22.50
C TRP A 82 -7.84 -7.50 22.43
N PHE A 83 -6.96 -6.51 22.19
CA PHE A 83 -5.51 -6.67 22.14
C PHE A 83 -4.78 -5.54 22.87
#